data_AF-A0A7L2NXG6-F1
#
_entry.id   AF-A0A7L2NXG6-F1
#
_cell.length_a   1.000
_cell.length_b   1.000
_cell.length_c   1.000
_cell.angle_alpha   90.00
_cell.angle_beta   90.00
_cell.angle_gamma   90.00
#
_symmetry.space_group_name_H-M   'P 1'
#
loop_
_entity.id
_entity.type
_entity.pdbx_description
1 polymer ?
#
loop_
_entity_poly.entity_id
_entity_poly.type
_entity_poly.pdbx_seq_one_letter_code
_entity_poly.pdbx_strand_id
1 'polypeptide(L)'
;TESKYHRHGEHLKTRSTELGSAVTESSLTTVLPASSTVKKGLVLSSESIKELAKQAKVTKEERRAQIDGRHKYLISRLADGIDLSEQQVEEIIISDDKFQLIEQFFAPSGFKKLIFFYQDELQQKSNASLRPDGSANNLPQKKLFITMGSTEDFTGTCAFFLRTSAEVITASNVSQEVNFGMFHCTNGNVLQGLEFFLSQIMIPALKSQQ
;
A
#
# COMPACT_ATOMS: atom_id res chain seq x y z
N THR A 1 38.32 53.53 5.87
CA THR A 1 39.27 53.40 7.00
C THR A 1 38.90 52.13 7.74
N GLU A 2 39.68 51.08 7.54
CA GLU A 2 39.54 49.75 8.15
C GLU A 2 40.06 49.73 9.60
N SER A 3 39.49 48.86 10.44
CA SER A 3 40.21 48.10 11.48
C SER A 3 39.29 46.98 11.99
N LYS A 4 39.50 45.71 11.56
CA LYS A 4 40.29 44.64 12.19
C LYS A 4 39.73 44.11 13.52
N TYR A 5 39.29 42.85 13.49
CA TYR A 5 39.61 41.87 14.54
C TYR A 5 39.93 40.50 13.92
N HIS A 6 40.85 39.81 14.58
CA HIS A 6 41.78 38.82 14.04
C HIS A 6 41.26 37.37 13.99
N ARG A 7 41.87 36.60 13.07
CA ARG A 7 41.89 35.13 12.96
C ARG A 7 42.41 34.42 14.21
N HIS A 8 41.82 33.28 14.53
CA HIS A 8 42.55 32.07 14.90
C HIS A 8 41.80 30.82 14.40
N GLY A 9 42.52 29.92 13.75
CA GLY A 9 42.07 28.57 13.43
C GLY A 9 42.93 27.57 14.17
N GLU A 10 42.39 26.37 14.42
CA GLU A 10 43.07 25.08 14.64
C GLU A 10 41.96 24.03 14.87
N HIS A 11 41.81 23.01 14.02
CA HIS A 11 42.51 21.73 13.90
C HIS A 11 41.95 20.60 14.80
N LEU A 12 41.68 19.47 14.14
CA LEU A 12 41.00 18.26 14.60
C LEU A 12 41.68 17.55 15.79
N LYS A 13 40.87 16.88 16.63
CA LYS A 13 41.29 15.65 17.32
C LYS A 13 40.12 14.73 17.66
N THR A 14 40.13 13.55 17.04
CA THR A 14 39.36 12.35 17.37
C THR A 14 39.83 11.75 18.71
N ARG A 15 38.91 11.13 19.46
CA ARG A 15 39.26 10.28 20.61
C ARG A 15 38.37 9.03 20.65
N SER A 16 38.97 7.92 20.24
CA SER A 16 38.51 6.55 20.50
C SER A 16 38.74 6.17 21.97
N THR A 17 37.95 5.21 22.46
CA THR A 17 38.22 4.51 23.73
C THR A 17 38.22 3.01 23.46
N GLU A 18 39.34 2.35 23.78
CA GLU A 18 39.63 0.93 23.65
C GLU A 18 39.25 0.12 24.90
N LEU A 19 39.04 -1.20 24.71
CA LEU A 19 39.65 -2.37 25.39
C LEU A 19 38.67 -3.55 25.23
N GLY A 20 39.01 -4.77 24.85
CA GLY A 20 40.28 -5.46 24.59
C GLY A 20 40.03 -6.96 24.78
N SER A 21 40.60 -7.81 23.92
CA SER A 21 41.16 -9.15 24.22
C SER A 21 41.01 -10.12 23.05
N ALA A 22 42.13 -10.79 22.77
CA ALA A 22 42.41 -11.76 21.73
C ALA A 22 41.60 -13.06 21.83
N VAL A 23 41.56 -13.84 20.73
CA VAL A 23 42.16 -15.19 20.61
C VAL A 23 42.18 -15.60 19.12
N THR A 24 43.34 -16.05 18.65
CA THR A 24 43.58 -16.72 17.36
C THR A 24 43.54 -18.25 17.52
N GLU A 25 43.04 -18.90 16.46
CA GLU A 25 43.27 -20.28 16.00
C GLU A 25 42.88 -21.47 16.90
N SER A 26 41.99 -22.33 16.38
CA SER A 26 42.38 -23.68 15.94
C SER A 26 41.22 -24.38 15.20
N SER A 27 41.59 -25.05 14.11
CA SER A 27 40.76 -25.95 13.32
C SER A 27 40.65 -27.31 14.04
N LEU A 28 39.50 -28.00 13.94
CA LEU A 28 39.40 -29.47 13.86
C LEU A 28 37.94 -29.94 13.69
N THR A 29 37.77 -30.76 12.67
CA THR A 29 36.67 -31.66 12.30
C THR A 29 36.09 -32.44 13.49
N THR A 30 34.76 -32.66 13.56
CA THR A 30 34.10 -33.92 13.99
C THR A 30 32.57 -33.85 13.83
N VAL A 31 32.07 -34.64 12.86
CA VAL A 31 30.88 -35.52 12.87
C VAL A 31 29.50 -34.98 13.30
N LEU A 32 28.59 -34.99 12.32
CA LEU A 32 27.13 -34.89 12.43
C LEU A 32 26.52 -36.01 13.31
N PRO A 33 25.40 -35.73 13.99
CA PRO A 33 24.27 -36.64 13.95
C PRO A 33 23.05 -35.97 13.34
N ALA A 34 22.42 -36.69 12.41
CA ALA A 34 21.17 -36.33 11.78
C ALA A 34 20.07 -36.14 12.83
N SER A 35 19.39 -35.00 12.81
CA SER A 35 18.01 -34.90 13.31
C SER A 35 17.16 -34.25 12.23
N SER A 36 16.23 -35.05 11.71
CA SER A 36 15.21 -34.67 10.75
C SER A 36 14.27 -33.66 11.39
N THR A 37 14.53 -32.37 11.18
CA THR A 37 13.53 -31.34 11.44
C THR A 37 12.53 -31.35 10.29
N VAL A 38 11.54 -32.22 10.43
CA VAL A 38 10.30 -32.19 9.68
C VAL A 38 9.71 -30.79 9.82
N LYS A 39 9.80 -30.00 8.74
CA LYS A 39 8.98 -28.80 8.58
C LYS A 39 7.52 -29.27 8.52
N LYS A 40 6.84 -29.25 9.66
CA LYS A 40 5.39 -29.45 9.71
C LYS A 40 4.76 -28.25 9.00
N GLY A 41 4.43 -28.45 7.72
CA GLY A 41 3.45 -27.62 7.05
C GLY A 41 2.19 -27.64 7.91
N LEU A 42 1.70 -26.46 8.27
CA LEU A 42 0.40 -26.32 8.92
C LEU A 42 -0.66 -26.71 7.89
N VAL A 43 -0.93 -28.01 7.77
CA VAL A 43 -2.05 -28.52 7.01
C VAL A 43 -3.29 -28.20 7.83
N LEU A 44 -3.96 -27.10 7.47
CA LEU A 44 -5.27 -26.77 8.03
C LEU A 44 -6.22 -27.95 7.75
N SER A 45 -6.99 -28.35 8.77
CA SER A 45 -8.01 -29.38 8.61
C SER A 45 -9.02 -28.95 7.53
N SER A 46 -9.57 -29.92 6.80
CA SER A 46 -10.63 -29.68 5.80
C SER A 46 -11.85 -28.97 6.41
N GLU A 47 -12.09 -29.16 7.71
CA GLU A 47 -13.11 -28.45 8.48
C GLU A 47 -12.74 -26.99 8.71
N SER A 48 -11.48 -26.69 9.04
CA SER A 48 -10.99 -25.32 9.23
C SER A 48 -11.05 -24.49 7.95
N ILE A 49 -10.75 -25.09 6.79
CA ILE A 49 -10.85 -24.43 5.48
C ILE A 49 -12.31 -24.11 5.15
N LYS A 50 -13.23 -25.05 5.42
CA LYS A 50 -14.67 -24.83 5.22
C LYS A 50 -15.21 -23.72 6.10
N GLU A 51 -14.82 -23.68 7.37
CA GLU A 51 -15.27 -22.65 8.30
C GLU A 51 -14.73 -21.27 7.91
N LEU A 52 -13.45 -21.16 7.52
CA LEU A 52 -12.88 -19.91 7.01
C LEU A 52 -13.61 -19.42 5.75
N ALA A 53 -13.92 -20.30 4.80
CA ALA A 53 -14.66 -19.95 3.60
C ALA A 53 -16.09 -19.47 3.92
N LYS A 54 -16.76 -20.11 4.88
CA LYS A 54 -18.09 -19.70 5.36
C LYS A 54 -18.02 -18.32 6.02
N GLN A 55 -17.04 -18.09 6.90
CA GLN A 55 -16.85 -16.80 7.54
C GLN A 55 -16.58 -15.69 6.52
N ALA A 56 -15.71 -15.93 5.54
CA ALA A 56 -15.42 -14.97 4.48
C ALA A 56 -16.69 -14.60 3.68
N LYS A 57 -17.57 -15.57 3.43
CA LYS A 57 -18.85 -15.33 2.75
C LYS A 57 -19.78 -14.46 3.61
N VAL A 58 -19.94 -14.77 4.89
CA VAL A 58 -20.78 -13.99 5.81
C VAL A 58 -20.27 -12.54 5.91
N THR A 59 -18.97 -12.35 6.10
CA THR A 59 -18.35 -11.01 6.17
C THR A 59 -18.62 -10.20 4.89
N LYS A 60 -18.54 -10.84 3.71
CA LYS A 60 -18.86 -10.17 2.44
C LYS A 60 -20.33 -9.74 2.36
N GLU A 61 -21.26 -10.60 2.77
CA GLU A 61 -22.69 -10.29 2.77
C GLU A 61 -23.02 -9.15 3.75
N GLU A 62 -22.43 -9.14 4.94
CA GLU A 62 -22.56 -8.06 5.92
C GLU A 62 -22.02 -6.72 5.38
N ARG A 63 -20.85 -6.74 4.75
CA ARG A 63 -20.27 -5.53 4.14
C ARG A 63 -21.09 -5.04 2.95
N ARG A 64 -21.64 -5.95 2.15
CA ARG A 64 -22.54 -5.59 1.05
C ARG A 64 -23.81 -4.90 1.57
N ALA A 65 -24.31 -5.30 2.74
CA ALA A 65 -25.43 -4.62 3.40
C ALA A 65 -25.07 -3.23 3.96
N GLN A 66 -23.79 -2.94 4.20
CA GLN A 66 -23.31 -1.62 4.66
C GLN A 66 -23.14 -0.61 3.51
N ILE A 67 -23.13 -1.07 2.26
CA ILE A 67 -22.97 -0.20 1.09
C ILE A 67 -24.16 0.77 0.97
N ASP A 68 -23.86 2.04 1.21
CA ASP A 68 -24.81 3.15 1.10
C ASP A 68 -24.40 4.16 0.02
N GLY A 69 -25.07 5.32 -0.03
CA GLY A 69 -24.77 6.37 -1.01
C GLY A 69 -23.32 6.89 -0.96
N ARG A 70 -22.67 6.87 0.20
CA ARG A 70 -21.28 7.31 0.36
C ARG A 70 -20.33 6.34 -0.32
N HIS A 71 -20.55 5.04 -0.09
CA HIS A 71 -19.78 3.98 -0.72
C HIS A 71 -19.95 3.96 -2.23
N LYS A 72 -21.20 4.10 -2.70
CA LYS A 72 -21.52 4.16 -4.13
C LYS A 72 -20.82 5.33 -4.83
N TYR A 73 -20.71 6.48 -4.17
CA TYR A 73 -19.93 7.60 -4.69
C TYR A 73 -18.45 7.24 -4.86
N LEU A 74 -17.81 6.63 -3.85
CA LEU A 74 -16.41 6.20 -3.97
C LEU A 74 -16.22 5.15 -5.08
N ILE A 75 -17.11 4.16 -5.14
CA ILE A 75 -17.10 3.09 -6.14
C ILE A 75 -17.19 3.66 -7.56
N SER A 76 -18.14 4.57 -7.79
CA SER A 76 -18.34 5.20 -9.11
C SER A 76 -17.10 5.98 -9.56
N ARG A 77 -16.52 6.81 -8.66
CA ARG A 77 -15.28 7.54 -8.97
C ARG A 77 -14.08 6.63 -9.24
N LEU A 78 -13.95 5.53 -8.50
CA LEU A 78 -12.88 4.55 -8.71
C LEU A 78 -13.07 3.79 -10.03
N ALA A 79 -14.30 3.37 -10.34
CA ALA A 79 -14.65 2.68 -11.58
C ALA A 79 -14.28 3.54 -12.80
N ASP A 80 -14.72 4.80 -12.81
CA ASP A 80 -14.40 5.77 -13.87
C ASP A 80 -12.89 5.99 -14.01
N GLY A 81 -12.16 6.09 -12.90
CA GLY A 81 -10.74 6.38 -12.91
C GLY A 81 -9.85 5.21 -13.34
N ILE A 82 -10.22 3.98 -12.97
CA ILE A 82 -9.37 2.79 -13.11
C ILE A 82 -9.81 1.90 -14.28
N ASP A 83 -10.88 2.29 -15.00
CA ASP A 83 -11.47 1.55 -16.12
C ASP A 83 -11.92 0.13 -15.72
N LEU A 84 -12.65 0.07 -14.62
CA LEU A 84 -13.33 -1.13 -14.12
C LEU A 84 -14.82 -0.84 -14.01
N SER A 85 -15.66 -1.87 -14.09
CA SER A 85 -17.09 -1.67 -13.81
C SER A 85 -17.33 -1.43 -12.31
N GLU A 86 -18.35 -0.65 -11.96
CA GLU A 86 -18.74 -0.42 -10.57
C GLU A 86 -18.97 -1.74 -9.81
N GLN A 87 -19.53 -2.76 -10.49
CA GLN A 87 -19.73 -4.09 -9.91
C GLN A 87 -18.41 -4.78 -9.55
N GLN A 88 -17.37 -4.65 -10.40
CA GLN A 88 -16.05 -5.20 -10.10
C GLN A 88 -15.41 -4.47 -8.92
N VAL A 89 -15.49 -3.14 -8.89
CA VAL A 89 -14.94 -2.33 -7.81
C VAL A 89 -15.65 -2.64 -6.48
N GLU A 90 -16.99 -2.75 -6.47
CA GLU A 90 -17.75 -3.13 -5.27
C GLU A 90 -17.30 -4.49 -4.74
N GLU A 91 -17.25 -5.53 -5.59
CA GLU A 91 -16.84 -6.87 -5.16
C GLU A 91 -15.41 -6.89 -4.61
N ILE A 92 -14.49 -6.11 -5.19
CA ILE A 92 -13.13 -5.98 -4.69
C ILE A 92 -13.12 -5.30 -3.32
N ILE A 93 -13.84 -4.18 -3.17
CA ILE A 93 -13.87 -3.40 -1.92
C ILE A 93 -14.46 -4.22 -0.78
N ILE A 94 -15.60 -4.90 -0.97
CA ILE A 94 -16.21 -5.71 0.10
C ILE A 94 -15.34 -6.89 0.50
N SER A 95 -14.48 -7.36 -0.41
CA SER A 95 -13.53 -8.44 -0.19
C SER A 95 -12.24 -7.99 0.49
N ASP A 96 -11.95 -6.69 0.55
CA ASP A 96 -10.68 -6.16 1.05
C ASP A 96 -10.61 -6.24 2.59
N ASP A 97 -9.50 -6.72 3.13
CA ASP A 97 -9.33 -6.86 4.58
C ASP A 97 -9.35 -5.51 5.31
N LYS A 98 -8.99 -4.42 4.61
CA LYS A 98 -8.94 -3.06 5.13
C LYS A 98 -10.22 -2.26 4.82
N PHE A 99 -11.33 -2.92 4.49
CA PHE A 99 -12.64 -2.30 4.25
C PHE A 99 -13.03 -1.26 5.33
N GLN A 100 -12.70 -1.53 6.60
CA GLN A 100 -13.01 -0.65 7.74
C GLN A 100 -12.36 0.75 7.65
N LEU A 101 -11.31 0.93 6.83
CA LEU A 101 -10.71 2.25 6.60
C LEU A 101 -11.69 3.21 5.91
N ILE A 102 -12.68 2.70 5.18
CA ILE A 102 -13.72 3.50 4.52
C ILE A 102 -14.61 4.18 5.57
N GLU A 103 -15.05 3.44 6.60
CA GLU A 103 -15.85 4.03 7.68
C GLU A 103 -15.05 5.02 8.52
N GLN A 104 -13.76 4.74 8.75
CA GLN A 104 -12.86 5.68 9.43
C GLN A 104 -12.62 6.95 8.61
N PHE A 105 -12.68 6.88 7.29
CA PHE A 105 -12.65 8.05 6.42
C PHE A 105 -13.95 8.87 6.53
N PHE A 106 -15.10 8.21 6.64
CA PHE A 106 -16.39 8.90 6.75
C PHE A 106 -16.68 9.49 8.13
N ALA A 107 -16.05 8.97 9.19
CA ALA A 107 -16.26 9.41 10.55
C ALA A 107 -16.01 10.93 10.77
N PRO A 108 -16.64 11.55 11.79
CA PRO A 108 -16.27 12.89 12.23
C PRO A 108 -14.81 12.89 12.69
N SER A 109 -14.04 13.89 12.27
CA SER A 109 -12.57 13.94 12.45
C SER A 109 -11.85 12.68 11.96
N GLY A 110 -12.44 12.00 10.98
CA GLY A 110 -11.91 10.78 10.37
C GLY A 110 -10.65 11.00 9.54
N PHE A 111 -10.21 9.94 8.86
CA PHE A 111 -9.01 10.03 8.01
C PHE A 111 -9.17 11.08 6.92
N LYS A 112 -8.13 11.90 6.76
CA LYS A 112 -8.08 12.94 5.72
C LYS A 112 -7.86 12.39 4.32
N LYS A 113 -7.39 11.14 4.23
CA LYS A 113 -7.09 10.44 2.99
C LYS A 113 -7.55 8.99 3.07
N LEU A 114 -8.05 8.48 1.95
CA LEU A 114 -8.31 7.07 1.70
C LEU A 114 -7.63 6.71 0.39
N ILE A 115 -6.76 5.70 0.40
CA ILE A 115 -5.86 5.40 -0.72
C ILE A 115 -6.12 3.99 -1.23
N PHE A 116 -6.12 3.86 -2.55
CA PHE A 116 -6.26 2.62 -3.30
C PHE A 116 -5.09 2.50 -4.27
N PHE A 117 -4.47 1.32 -4.32
CA PHE A 117 -3.52 0.99 -5.37
C PHE A 117 -4.16 0.06 -6.37
N TYR A 118 -3.91 0.32 -7.65
CA TYR A 118 -4.23 -0.55 -8.76
C TYR A 118 -2.95 -0.83 -9.54
N GLN A 119 -2.34 -1.97 -9.25
CA GLN A 119 -1.02 -2.33 -9.76
C GLN A 119 -0.89 -3.83 -9.92
N ASP A 120 0.14 -4.25 -10.65
CA ASP A 120 0.40 -5.66 -10.88
C ASP A 120 0.65 -6.38 -9.55
N GLU A 121 -0.08 -7.47 -9.33
CA GLU A 121 0.22 -8.35 -8.21
C GLU A 121 1.51 -9.09 -8.54
N LEU A 122 2.61 -8.70 -7.88
CA LEU A 122 3.81 -9.54 -7.83
C LEU A 122 3.38 -10.84 -7.12
N GLN A 123 3.02 -11.85 -7.90
CA GLN A 123 2.76 -13.18 -7.35
C GLN A 123 4.03 -13.61 -6.61
N GLN A 124 4.04 -13.43 -5.29
CA GLN A 124 4.96 -14.16 -4.44
C GLN A 124 4.67 -15.62 -4.75
N LYS A 125 5.65 -16.30 -5.35
CA LYS A 125 5.66 -17.75 -5.57
C LYS A 125 5.53 -18.45 -4.22
N SER A 126 4.35 -18.45 -3.65
CA SER A 126 4.02 -19.05 -2.38
C SER A 126 2.86 -20.00 -2.66
N ASN A 127 3.27 -21.24 -2.90
CA ASN A 127 2.47 -22.46 -2.82
C ASN A 127 1.29 -22.58 -3.79
N ALA A 128 1.63 -23.08 -4.98
CA ALA A 128 0.96 -24.21 -5.61
C ALA A 128 -0.58 -24.17 -5.65
N SER A 129 -1.12 -23.39 -6.59
CA SER A 129 -2.27 -23.88 -7.35
C SER A 129 -1.77 -24.98 -8.28
N LEU A 130 -1.77 -26.23 -7.82
CA LEU A 130 -1.63 -27.42 -8.68
C LEU A 130 -2.83 -27.47 -9.63
N ARG A 131 -2.77 -26.71 -10.73
CA ARG A 131 -3.60 -26.99 -11.90
C ARG A 131 -2.78 -27.81 -12.88
N PRO A 132 -3.18 -29.04 -13.20
CA PRO A 132 -2.56 -29.81 -14.25
C PRO A 132 -3.12 -29.31 -15.58
N ASP A 133 -2.76 -28.09 -15.99
CA ASP A 133 -2.87 -27.75 -17.39
C ASP A 133 -1.84 -26.67 -17.77
N GLY A 134 -1.00 -27.02 -18.73
CA GLY A 134 0.21 -26.30 -19.12
C GLY A 134 -0.07 -25.07 -19.97
N SER A 135 -0.91 -24.16 -19.49
CA SER A 135 -1.14 -22.86 -20.13
C SER A 135 -1.31 -21.76 -19.08
N ALA A 136 -0.23 -21.48 -18.35
CA ALA A 136 -0.14 -20.29 -17.52
C ALA A 136 0.29 -19.12 -18.43
N ASN A 137 -0.67 -18.47 -19.07
CA ASN A 137 -0.51 -17.09 -19.49
C ASN A 137 -0.32 -16.25 -18.20
N ASN A 138 0.91 -16.19 -17.71
CA ASN A 138 1.30 -15.37 -16.56
C ASN A 138 1.36 -13.89 -16.99
N LEU A 139 0.26 -13.37 -17.53
CA LEU A 139 0.12 -11.94 -17.71
C LEU A 139 -0.08 -11.34 -16.31
N PRO A 140 0.64 -10.25 -15.95
CA PRO A 140 0.43 -9.59 -14.67
C PRO A 140 -1.05 -9.24 -14.51
N GLN A 141 -1.69 -9.79 -13.47
CA GLN A 141 -3.05 -9.42 -13.13
C GLN A 141 -2.98 -8.19 -12.23
N LYS A 142 -3.51 -7.07 -12.72
CA LYS A 142 -3.65 -5.87 -11.90
C LYS A 142 -4.66 -6.12 -10.79
N LYS A 143 -4.31 -5.71 -9.58
CA LYS A 143 -5.14 -5.84 -8.39
C LYS A 143 -5.41 -4.48 -7.80
N LEU A 144 -6.69 -4.21 -7.52
CA LEU A 144 -7.15 -3.06 -6.76
C LEU A 144 -7.22 -3.45 -5.28
N PHE A 145 -6.67 -2.64 -4.39
CA PHE A 145 -6.74 -2.86 -2.94
C PHE A 145 -6.59 -1.55 -2.16
N ILE A 146 -7.10 -1.54 -0.93
CA ILE A 146 -7.00 -0.41 0.00
C ILE A 146 -5.62 -0.42 0.69
N THR A 147 -5.00 0.75 0.86
CA THR A 147 -3.69 0.87 1.50
C THR A 147 -3.57 2.12 2.39
N MET A 148 -2.64 2.06 3.35
CA MET A 148 -2.18 3.23 4.12
C MET A 148 -1.04 4.00 3.41
N GLY A 149 -0.46 3.41 2.36
CA GLY A 149 0.62 3.95 1.54
C GLY A 149 2.00 3.92 2.21
N SER A 150 2.17 3.17 3.30
CA SER A 150 3.41 3.14 4.09
C SER A 150 4.18 1.81 4.02
N THR A 151 3.53 0.75 3.55
CA THR A 151 4.06 -0.63 3.64
C THR A 151 4.24 -1.30 2.29
N GLU A 152 3.52 -0.85 1.27
CA GLU A 152 3.50 -1.42 -0.06
C GLU A 152 4.29 -0.55 -1.04
N ASP A 153 5.09 -1.18 -1.90
CA ASP A 153 5.72 -0.51 -3.02
C ASP A 153 4.64 -0.02 -3.99
N PHE A 154 4.83 1.20 -4.51
CA PHE A 154 3.87 1.81 -5.42
C PHE A 154 4.39 1.79 -6.86
N THR A 155 3.81 0.94 -7.69
CA THR A 155 4.32 0.63 -9.04
C THR A 155 3.29 0.83 -10.16
N GLY A 156 2.04 1.11 -9.84
CA GLY A 156 0.96 1.27 -10.81
C GLY A 156 0.21 2.59 -10.67
N THR A 157 -1.10 2.49 -10.48
CA THR A 157 -2.00 3.64 -10.30
C THR A 157 -2.35 3.80 -8.83
N CYS A 158 -2.18 5.01 -8.30
CA CYS A 158 -2.67 5.41 -6.99
C CYS A 158 -3.93 6.23 -7.20
N ALA A 159 -5.07 5.72 -6.71
CA ALA A 159 -6.31 6.45 -6.66
C ALA A 159 -6.57 6.82 -5.20
N PHE A 160 -6.96 8.06 -4.93
CA PHE A 160 -7.10 8.54 -3.57
C PHE A 160 -8.27 9.51 -3.43
N PHE A 161 -8.86 9.48 -2.25
CA PHE A 161 -9.89 10.41 -1.84
C PHE A 161 -9.36 11.28 -0.73
N LEU A 162 -9.49 12.60 -0.87
CA LEU A 162 -9.10 13.59 0.13
C LEU A 162 -10.33 14.33 0.65
N ARG A 163 -10.31 14.62 1.94
CA ARG A 163 -11.25 15.53 2.58
C ARG A 163 -10.47 16.59 3.35
N THR A 164 -10.93 17.83 3.27
CA THR A 164 -10.30 18.97 3.97
C THR A 164 -10.97 19.22 5.32
N SER A 165 -12.30 19.12 5.38
CA SER A 165 -13.10 19.33 6.59
C SER A 165 -12.95 18.19 7.61
N ALA A 166 -13.30 18.48 8.87
CA ALA A 166 -13.44 17.47 9.94
C ALA A 166 -14.89 16.98 10.12
N GLU A 167 -15.83 17.45 9.28
CA GLU A 167 -17.26 17.12 9.36
C GLU A 167 -17.56 15.66 9.02
N VAL A 168 -18.59 15.06 9.61
CA VAL A 168 -18.98 13.70 9.21
C VAL A 168 -19.34 13.65 7.71
N ILE A 169 -18.85 12.63 6.99
CA ILE A 169 -19.27 12.40 5.60
C ILE A 169 -20.59 11.63 5.61
N THR A 170 -21.57 12.22 4.93
CA THR A 170 -22.93 11.73 4.78
C THR A 170 -23.22 11.52 3.29
N ALA A 171 -24.25 10.73 2.97
CA ALA A 171 -24.65 10.52 1.59
C ALA A 171 -25.03 11.83 0.86
N SER A 172 -25.50 12.84 1.61
CA SER A 172 -25.88 14.15 1.06
C SER A 172 -24.70 15.09 0.79
N ASN A 173 -23.57 14.96 1.51
CA ASN A 173 -22.44 15.88 1.38
C ASN A 173 -21.21 15.26 0.70
N VAL A 174 -21.18 13.94 0.46
CA VAL A 174 -19.99 13.23 -0.02
C VAL A 174 -19.39 13.83 -1.31
N SER A 175 -20.23 14.30 -2.23
CA SER A 175 -19.77 14.90 -3.49
C SER A 175 -19.14 16.30 -3.33
N GLN A 176 -19.44 16.98 -2.22
CA GLN A 176 -18.89 18.31 -1.90
C GLN A 176 -17.66 18.21 -0.98
N GLU A 177 -17.69 17.27 -0.04
CA GLU A 177 -16.66 17.11 1.00
C GLU A 177 -15.46 16.28 0.51
N VAL A 178 -15.66 15.42 -0.49
CA VAL A 178 -14.67 14.44 -0.93
C VAL A 178 -14.16 14.76 -2.33
N ASN A 179 -12.85 15.01 -2.41
CA ASN A 179 -12.12 15.20 -3.64
C ASN A 179 -11.49 13.88 -4.07
N PHE A 180 -11.71 13.49 -5.32
CA PHE A 180 -11.06 12.33 -5.92
C PHE A 180 -9.83 12.77 -6.72
N GLY A 181 -8.74 12.06 -6.57
CA GLY A 181 -7.50 12.28 -7.31
C GLY A 181 -6.86 10.97 -7.71
N MET A 182 -6.08 11.04 -8.78
CA MET A 182 -5.32 9.91 -9.29
C MET A 182 -3.91 10.33 -9.61
N PHE A 183 -3.00 9.39 -9.43
CA PHE A 183 -1.59 9.57 -9.72
C PHE A 183 -1.05 8.29 -10.35
N HIS A 184 -0.49 8.41 -11.55
CA HIS A 184 0.00 7.28 -12.32
C HIS A 184 1.53 7.22 -12.28
N CYS A 185 2.05 6.05 -11.94
CA CYS A 185 3.46 5.70 -12.06
C CYS A 185 3.68 4.74 -13.21
N THR A 186 3.40 5.17 -14.44
CA THR A 186 3.79 4.42 -15.62
C THR A 186 5.32 4.34 -15.68
N ASN A 187 5.88 3.12 -15.75
CA ASN A 187 7.32 2.80 -15.79
C ASN A 187 8.09 2.84 -14.45
N GLY A 188 7.39 2.81 -13.31
CA GLY A 188 7.97 2.35 -12.04
C GLY A 188 8.75 3.38 -11.22
N ASN A 189 8.79 4.66 -11.60
CA ASN A 189 9.38 5.71 -10.75
C ASN A 189 8.38 6.83 -10.43
N VAL A 190 8.02 6.93 -9.15
CA VAL A 190 7.16 7.98 -8.58
C VAL A 190 7.64 9.38 -8.92
N LEU A 191 8.96 9.61 -8.98
CA LEU A 191 9.53 10.92 -9.30
C LEU A 191 9.18 11.36 -10.72
N GLN A 192 9.15 10.44 -11.68
CA GLN A 192 8.76 10.77 -13.06
C GLN A 192 7.27 11.10 -13.15
N GLY A 193 6.43 10.33 -12.46
CA GLY A 193 4.99 10.66 -12.35
C GLY A 193 4.77 12.04 -11.74
N LEU A 194 5.59 12.41 -10.74
CA LEU A 194 5.50 13.70 -10.06
C LEU A 194 6.00 14.84 -10.95
N GLU A 195 7.11 14.64 -11.66
CA GLU A 195 7.63 15.59 -12.64
C GLU A 195 6.59 15.88 -13.73
N PHE A 196 5.96 14.83 -14.27
CA PHE A 196 4.88 14.99 -15.25
C PHE A 196 3.71 15.78 -14.67
N PHE A 197 3.23 15.40 -13.47
CA PHE A 197 2.12 16.09 -12.82
C PHE A 197 2.43 17.58 -12.58
N LEU A 198 3.63 17.90 -12.09
CA LEU A 198 4.04 19.28 -11.83
C LEU A 198 4.18 20.07 -13.14
N SER A 199 4.86 19.50 -14.14
CA SER A 199 5.16 20.19 -15.40
C SER A 199 3.94 20.40 -16.29
N GLN A 200 3.06 19.39 -16.39
CA GLN A 200 1.94 19.40 -17.34
C GLN A 200 0.65 19.93 -16.74
N ILE A 201 0.45 19.77 -15.43
CA ILE A 201 -0.82 20.11 -14.77
C ILE A 201 -0.65 21.30 -13.84
N MET A 202 0.19 21.18 -12.81
CA MET A 202 0.24 22.17 -11.73
C MET A 202 0.86 23.50 -12.14
N ILE A 203 2.02 23.49 -12.80
CA ILE A 203 2.69 24.73 -13.20
C ILE A 203 1.83 25.55 -14.18
N PRO A 204 1.24 24.97 -15.24
CA PRO A 204 0.32 25.70 -16.11
C PRO A 204 -0.89 26.26 -15.37
N ALA A 205 -1.51 25.48 -14.47
CA ALA A 205 -2.66 25.92 -13.69
C ALA A 205 -2.31 27.07 -12.73
N LEU A 206 -1.12 27.07 -12.13
CA LEU A 206 -0.67 28.16 -11.25
C LEU A 206 -0.31 29.42 -12.03
N LYS A 207 0.31 29.28 -13.20
CA LYS A 207 0.63 30.42 -14.08
C LYS A 207 -0.60 31.12 -14.61
N SER A 208 -1.73 30.42 -14.79
CA SER A 208 -2.97 31.05 -15.25
C SER A 208 -3.70 31.86 -14.16
N GLN A 209 -3.24 31.80 -12.90
CA GLN A 209 -3.73 32.62 -11.80
C GLN A 209 -2.92 33.91 -11.60
N GLN A 210 -1.89 34.13 -12.41
CA GLN A 210 -1.09 35.37 -12.45
C GLN A 210 -1.62 36.30 -13.54
#